data_AF-A0A3D3FZL8-F1
#
_entry.id   AF-A0A3D3FZL8-F1
#
_cell.length_a   1.000
_cell.length_b   1.000
_cell.length_c   1.000
_cell.angle_alpha   90.00
_cell.angle_beta   90.00
_cell.angle_gamma   90.00
#
_symmetry.space_group_name_H-M   'P 1'
#
loop_
_entity.id
_entity.type
_entity.pdbx_description
1 polymer ?
#
loop_
_entity_poly.entity_id
_entity_poly.type
_entity_poly.pdbx_seq_one_letter_code
_entity_poly.pdbx_strand_id
1 'polypeptide(L)'
;MSERIREKLQILADAAKYDVSCSSSGSNRKNKDKGLGNTGSGICHSYTEDGRCVSLLKVLFSNICIYDCAYCVSRRSNDVKRAAFTVQEVVDLTINFYRRNYIEGLFLSSGIFKSADHTM
;
A
#
# COMPACT_ATOMS: atom_id res chain seq x y z
N MET A 1 -6.45 -14.41 7.29
CA MET A 1 -6.89 -13.21 6.55
C MET A 1 -7.86 -13.66 5.47
N SER A 2 -9.01 -13.01 5.30
CA SER A 2 -9.99 -13.36 4.26
C SER A 2 -9.38 -13.18 2.86
N GLU A 3 -9.72 -14.07 1.92
CA GLU A 3 -9.21 -14.04 0.55
C GLU A 3 -9.50 -12.70 -0.15
N ARG A 4 -10.65 -12.10 0.15
CA ARG A 4 -11.05 -10.77 -0.33
C ARG A 4 -10.14 -9.64 0.14
N ILE A 5 -9.69 -9.69 1.41
CA ILE A 5 -8.78 -8.66 1.96
C ILE A 5 -7.39 -8.80 1.32
N ARG A 6 -6.95 -10.03 1.07
CA ARG A 6 -5.67 -10.28 0.39
C ARG A 6 -5.69 -9.75 -1.04
N GLU A 7 -6.78 -9.94 -1.77
CA GLU A 7 -6.93 -9.39 -3.12
C GLU A 7 -6.94 -7.85 -3.12
N LYS A 8 -7.73 -7.23 -2.23
CA LYS A 8 -7.72 -5.76 -2.05
C LYS A 8 -6.31 -5.24 -1.74
N LEU A 9 -5.61 -5.90 -0.81
CA LEU A 9 -4.23 -5.55 -0.46
C LEU A 9 -3.30 -5.64 -1.67
N GLN A 10 -3.42 -6.67 -2.49
CA GLN A 10 -2.59 -6.82 -3.69
C GLN A 10 -2.84 -5.69 -4.71
N ILE A 11 -4.11 -5.34 -4.96
CA ILE A 11 -4.49 -4.27 -5.89
C ILE A 11 -4.01 -2.90 -5.36
N LEU A 12 -4.28 -2.62 -4.09
CA LEU A 12 -4.07 -1.30 -3.51
C LEU A 12 -2.62 -1.04 -3.09
N ALA A 13 -1.86 -2.08 -2.75
CA ALA A 13 -0.42 -1.98 -2.55
C ALA A 13 0.32 -1.80 -3.89
N ASP A 14 -0.10 -2.49 -4.96
CA ASP A 14 0.51 -2.30 -6.28
C ASP A 14 0.27 -0.89 -6.83
N ALA A 15 -0.94 -0.35 -6.65
CA ALA A 15 -1.24 1.03 -7.01
C ALA A 15 -0.42 2.05 -6.20
N ALA A 16 -0.08 1.75 -4.94
CA ALA A 16 0.72 2.61 -4.07
C ALA A 16 2.23 2.59 -4.38
N LYS A 17 2.72 1.72 -5.28
CA LYS A 17 4.16 1.62 -5.60
C LYS A 17 4.74 2.88 -6.26
N TYR A 18 3.88 3.70 -6.87
CA TYR A 18 4.28 4.92 -7.58
C TYR A 18 4.41 6.15 -6.67
N ASP A 19 4.03 6.05 -5.41
CA ASP A 19 4.26 7.11 -4.43
C ASP A 19 5.76 7.17 -4.10
N VAL A 20 6.35 8.36 -4.10
CA VAL A 20 7.81 8.67 -4.05
C VAL A 20 8.55 8.07 -2.84
N SER A 21 7.84 7.65 -1.78
CA SER A 21 8.43 7.27 -0.48
C SER A 21 9.00 5.84 -0.36
N CYS A 22 9.01 5.01 -1.42
CA CYS A 22 9.29 3.59 -1.24
C CYS A 22 10.56 3.05 -1.90
N SER A 23 11.51 2.58 -1.09
CA SER A 23 12.75 1.94 -1.55
C SER A 23 12.62 0.45 -1.85
N SER A 24 11.51 -0.20 -1.49
CA SER A 24 11.38 -1.68 -1.54
C SER A 24 10.05 -2.25 -2.03
N SER A 25 9.00 -1.44 -2.27
CA SER A 25 7.70 -1.97 -2.72
C SER A 25 7.79 -2.46 -4.16
N GLY A 26 7.45 -3.73 -4.36
CA GLY A 26 7.38 -4.34 -5.69
C GLY A 26 8.59 -5.19 -6.08
N SER A 27 9.59 -5.35 -5.21
CA SER A 27 10.64 -6.36 -5.46
C SER A 27 10.05 -7.77 -5.33
N ASN A 28 10.12 -8.53 -6.42
CA ASN A 28 9.74 -9.94 -6.49
C ASN A 28 10.96 -10.87 -6.36
N ARG A 29 12.05 -10.38 -5.75
CA ARG A 29 13.28 -11.15 -5.60
C ARG A 29 13.03 -12.33 -4.66
N LYS A 30 12.80 -13.49 -5.25
CA LYS A 30 12.76 -14.76 -4.53
C LYS A 30 14.14 -15.05 -3.95
N ASN A 31 14.14 -15.52 -2.71
CA ASN A 31 15.34 -16.05 -2.10
C ASN A 31 15.88 -17.24 -2.93
N LYS A 32 17.20 -17.32 -3.10
CA LYS A 32 17.88 -18.48 -3.70
C LYS A 32 18.60 -19.23 -2.57
N ASP A 33 18.65 -20.56 -2.67
CA ASP A 33 19.44 -21.40 -1.75
C ASP A 33 19.05 -21.30 -0.27
N LYS A 34 17.74 -21.33 0.03
CA LYS A 34 17.19 -21.40 1.40
C LYS A 34 17.65 -20.25 2.33
N GLY A 35 18.08 -19.12 1.78
CA GLY A 35 18.44 -17.95 2.57
C GLY A 35 17.25 -17.36 3.33
N LEU A 36 17.54 -16.45 4.25
CA LEU A 36 16.54 -15.69 5.00
C LEU A 36 16.07 -14.46 4.19
N GLY A 37 14.76 -14.19 4.21
CA GLY A 37 14.15 -12.99 3.65
C GLY A 37 13.58 -13.16 2.24
N ASN A 38 12.41 -12.58 2.00
CA ASN A 38 11.74 -12.49 0.70
C ASN A 38 11.01 -11.13 0.67
N THR A 39 11.06 -10.40 -0.43
CA THR A 39 10.33 -9.11 -0.51
C THR A 39 8.89 -9.34 -0.97
N GLY A 40 7.93 -8.68 -0.32
CA GLY A 40 6.49 -8.82 -0.57
C GLY A 40 5.81 -7.49 -0.81
N SER A 41 4.61 -7.50 -1.39
CA SER A 41 3.83 -6.31 -1.72
C SER A 41 3.31 -5.59 -0.46
N GLY A 42 3.43 -4.26 -0.43
CA GLY A 42 2.78 -3.40 0.58
C GLY A 42 3.63 -3.00 1.78
N ILE A 43 4.82 -3.59 1.97
CA ILE A 43 5.77 -3.10 2.99
C ILE A 43 6.89 -2.30 2.32
N CYS A 44 7.02 -1.06 2.74
CA CYS A 44 8.06 -0.13 2.31
C CYS A 44 9.07 0.10 3.42
N HIS A 45 10.35 0.11 3.06
CA HIS A 45 11.37 0.71 3.91
C HIS A 45 11.45 2.20 3.61
N SER A 46 11.42 3.00 4.67
CA SER A 46 11.61 4.46 4.65
C SER A 46 12.63 4.84 5.71
N TYR A 47 13.21 6.04 5.61
CA TYR A 47 14.24 6.49 6.54
C TYR A 47 13.72 7.69 7.32
N THR A 48 13.85 7.64 8.64
CA THR A 48 13.59 8.80 9.52
C THR A 48 14.71 9.84 9.37
N GLU A 49 14.49 11.04 9.89
CA GLU A 49 15.46 12.15 9.80
C GLU A 49 16.82 11.84 10.44
N ASP A 50 16.85 10.95 11.45
CA ASP A 50 18.07 10.45 12.10
C ASP A 50 18.72 9.27 11.37
N GLY A 51 18.21 8.90 10.18
CA GLY A 51 18.77 7.85 9.33
C GLY A 51 18.36 6.43 9.69
N ARG A 52 17.46 6.23 10.67
CA ARG A 52 16.94 4.88 10.98
C ARG A 52 16.03 4.39 9.86
N CYS A 53 16.26 3.16 9.43
CA CYS A 53 15.35 2.47 8.51
C CYS A 53 14.12 1.99 9.28
N VAL A 54 12.93 2.36 8.81
CA VAL A 54 11.64 1.93 9.34
C VAL A 54 10.81 1.20 8.31
N SER A 55 10.03 0.21 8.76
CA SER A 55 9.14 -0.57 7.89
C SER A 55 7.70 -0.04 7.98
N LEU A 56 7.15 0.45 6.87
CA LEU A 56 5.79 0.98 6.80
C LEU A 56 4.89 0.10 5.96
N LEU A 57 3.66 -0.14 6.42
CA LEU A 57 2.58 -0.63 5.56
C LEU A 57 2.15 0.52 4.65
N LYS A 58 2.46 0.44 3.37
CA LYS A 58 2.09 1.46 2.39
C LYS A 58 1.01 0.93 1.47
N VAL A 59 -0.19 1.50 1.58
CA VAL A 59 -1.37 1.05 0.86
C VAL A 59 -2.27 2.23 0.52
N LEU A 60 -3.03 2.10 -0.57
CA LEU A 60 -4.17 2.98 -0.81
C LEU A 60 -5.39 2.52 -0.01
N PHE A 61 -6.13 3.46 0.56
CA PHE A 61 -7.48 3.21 1.09
C PHE A 61 -8.42 2.81 -0.06
N SER A 62 -8.34 3.53 -1.18
CA SER A 62 -9.04 3.26 -2.42
C SER A 62 -8.20 3.70 -3.61
N ASN A 63 -8.27 3.00 -4.73
CA ASN A 63 -7.70 3.47 -6.00
C ASN A 63 -8.78 4.10 -6.91
N ILE A 64 -10.00 4.32 -6.42
CA ILE A 64 -11.04 5.06 -7.14
C ILE A 64 -10.71 6.54 -7.09
N CYS A 65 -10.64 7.19 -8.25
CA CYS A 65 -10.33 8.62 -8.34
C CYS A 65 -11.25 9.31 -9.35
N ILE A 66 -11.80 10.48 -8.99
CA ILE A 66 -12.61 11.32 -9.88
C ILE A 66 -11.77 12.14 -10.85
N TYR A 67 -10.47 12.26 -10.60
CA TYR A 67 -9.55 13.06 -11.40
C TYR A 67 -8.90 12.25 -12.52
N ASP A 68 -8.45 12.96 -13.55
CA ASP A 68 -7.85 12.38 -14.75
C ASP A 68 -6.39 12.84 -14.97
N CYS A 69 -5.59 12.79 -13.91
CA CYS A 69 -4.20 13.24 -13.94
C CYS A 69 -3.37 12.43 -14.95
N ALA A 70 -2.71 13.09 -15.91
CA ALA A 70 -1.98 12.43 -16.99
C ALA A 70 -0.85 11.48 -16.53
N TYR A 71 -0.30 11.72 -15.34
CA TYR A 71 0.77 10.94 -14.73
C TYR A 71 0.30 9.86 -13.76
N CYS A 72 -1.00 9.80 -13.44
CA CYS A 72 -1.50 8.91 -12.39
C CYS A 72 -2.04 7.60 -12.99
N VAL A 73 -1.52 6.46 -12.56
CA VAL A 73 -2.02 5.14 -12.97
C VAL A 73 -3.47 4.93 -12.52
N SER A 74 -3.84 5.51 -11.38
CA SER A 74 -5.20 5.45 -10.81
C SER A 74 -6.15 6.51 -11.39
N ARG A 75 -5.77 7.25 -12.44
CA ARG A 75 -6.66 8.24 -13.10
C ARG A 75 -7.98 7.61 -13.56
N ARG A 76 -9.07 8.38 -13.58
CA ARG A 76 -10.42 7.86 -13.86
C ARG A 76 -10.56 7.14 -15.20
N SER A 77 -9.83 7.58 -16.22
CA SER A 77 -9.93 7.06 -17.60
C SER A 77 -9.21 5.73 -17.80
N ASN A 78 -8.36 5.30 -16.85
CA ASN A 78 -7.67 4.02 -16.95
C ASN A 78 -8.57 2.86 -16.55
N ASP A 79 -8.59 1.82 -17.40
CA ASP A 79 -9.22 0.54 -17.11
C ASP A 79 -8.29 -0.31 -16.24
N VAL A 80 -8.47 -0.19 -14.92
CA VAL A 80 -7.74 -0.97 -13.90
C VAL A 80 -8.73 -1.48 -12.88
N LYS A 81 -8.43 -2.64 -12.26
CA LYS A 81 -9.26 -3.17 -11.17
C LYS A 81 -9.37 -2.16 -10.04
N ARG A 82 -10.60 -1.73 -9.73
CA ARG A 82 -10.87 -0.78 -8.65
C ARG A 82 -11.19 -1.52 -7.36
N ALA A 83 -10.59 -1.07 -6.27
CA ALA A 83 -10.79 -1.61 -4.95
C ALA A 83 -10.85 -0.46 -3.93
N ALA A 84 -11.55 -0.72 -2.84
CA ALA A 84 -11.58 0.15 -1.67
C ALA A 84 -11.65 -0.72 -0.41
N PHE A 85 -10.95 -0.30 0.63
CA PHE A 85 -11.10 -0.86 1.95
C PHE A 85 -12.28 -0.21 2.69
N THR A 86 -12.83 -0.93 3.65
CA THR A 86 -13.56 -0.30 4.75
C THR A 86 -12.56 0.17 5.81
N VAL A 87 -12.97 1.11 6.66
CA VAL A 87 -12.15 1.58 7.79
C VAL A 87 -11.71 0.40 8.65
N GLN A 88 -12.64 -0.50 8.98
CA GLN A 88 -12.36 -1.69 9.79
C GLN A 88 -11.31 -2.60 9.13
N GLU A 89 -11.39 -2.82 7.82
CA GLU A 89 -10.41 -3.64 7.10
C GLU A 89 -8.99 -3.04 7.19
N VAL A 90 -8.83 -1.71 7.03
CA VAL A 90 -7.51 -1.07 7.15
C VAL A 90 -6.98 -1.12 8.58
N VAL A 91 -7.83 -0.84 9.57
CA VAL A 91 -7.45 -0.89 10.99
C VAL A 91 -7.01 -2.29 11.37
N ASP A 92 -7.83 -3.30 11.06
CA ASP A 92 -7.52 -4.68 11.38
C ASP A 92 -6.23 -5.13 10.70
N LEU A 93 -6.06 -4.80 9.41
CA LEU A 93 -4.84 -5.10 8.67
C LEU A 93 -3.61 -4.48 9.36
N THR A 94 -3.67 -3.18 9.65
CA THR A 94 -2.55 -2.43 10.22
C THR A 94 -2.16 -2.97 11.59
N ILE A 95 -3.13 -3.13 12.50
CA ILE A 95 -2.89 -3.66 13.85
C ILE A 95 -2.34 -5.09 13.80
N ASN A 96 -2.82 -5.92 12.85
CA ASN A 96 -2.33 -7.28 12.65
C ASN A 96 -0.86 -7.34 12.20
N PHE A 97 -0.42 -6.41 11.36
CA PHE A 97 0.98 -6.32 10.92
C PHE A 97 1.86 -5.73 12.03
N TYR A 98 1.37 -4.70 12.73
CA TYR A 98 2.07 -4.07 13.85
C TYR A 98 2.33 -5.06 14.99
N ARG A 99 1.30 -5.79 15.45
CA ARG A 99 1.42 -6.79 16.53
C ARG A 99 2.36 -7.96 16.20
N ARG A 100 2.61 -8.22 14.91
CA ARG A 100 3.55 -9.26 14.44
C ARG A 100 4.96 -8.71 14.21
N ASN A 101 5.21 -7.45 14.53
CA ASN A 101 6.47 -6.74 14.29
C ASN A 101 6.88 -6.73 12.81
N TYR A 102 5.91 -6.69 11.89
CA TYR A 102 6.17 -6.58 10.44
C TYR A 102 6.28 -5.13 9.98
N ILE A 103 5.66 -4.21 10.71
CA ILE A 103 5.66 -2.77 10.42
C ILE A 103 5.76 -1.98 11.72
N GLU A 104 6.27 -0.77 11.60
CA GLU A 104 6.35 0.24 12.66
C GLU A 104 5.37 1.39 12.43
N GLY A 105 4.71 1.43 11.26
CA GLY A 105 3.72 2.44 10.94
C GLY A 105 2.90 2.15 9.68
N LEU A 106 1.92 3.01 9.44
CA LEU A 106 1.03 2.99 8.27
C LEU A 106 1.26 4.26 7.45
N PHE A 107 1.54 4.11 6.17
CA PHE A 107 1.47 5.18 5.18
C PHE A 107 0.19 4.98 4.36
N LEU A 108 -0.87 5.71 4.72
CA LEU A 108 -2.18 5.62 4.08
C LEU A 108 -2.34 6.78 3.09
N SER A 109 -2.55 6.44 1.82
CA SER A 109 -2.94 7.39 0.76
C SER A 109 -4.28 6.94 0.16
N SER A 110 -4.87 7.71 -0.75
CA SER A 110 -6.11 7.34 -1.41
C SER A 110 -6.29 8.06 -2.74
N GLY A 111 -6.97 7.41 -3.68
CA GLY A 111 -7.67 8.11 -4.75
C GLY A 111 -8.84 8.92 -4.19
N ILE A 112 -9.18 10.02 -4.86
CA ILE A 112 -10.23 10.93 -4.42
C ILE A 112 -11.56 10.46 -5.02
N PHE A 113 -12.43 9.84 -4.23
CA PHE A 113 -13.66 9.22 -4.76
C PHE A 113 -14.90 10.13 -4.72
N LYS A 114 -14.85 11.26 -4.01
CA LYS A 114 -15.93 12.28 -3.99
C LYS A 114 -15.40 13.70 -3.97
N SER A 115 -14.59 14.00 -2.95
CA SER A 115 -13.84 15.26 -2.78
C SER A 115 -12.65 14.97 -1.86
N ALA A 116 -11.67 15.87 -1.79
CA ALA A 116 -10.52 15.70 -0.91
C ALA A 116 -10.98 15.51 0.54
N ASP A 117 -11.76 16.45 1.08
CA ASP A 117 -12.26 16.47 2.46
C ASP A 117 -13.19 15.30 2.83
N HIS A 118 -13.82 14.67 1.83
CA HIS A 118 -14.65 13.49 2.09
C HIS A 118 -13.85 12.19 2.05
N THR A 119 -12.72 12.19 1.33
CA THR A 119 -11.88 11.00 1.15
C THR A 119 -10.94 10.83 2.34
N MET A 120 -10.38 11.93 2.83
CA MET A 120 -9.40 12.04 3.92
C MET A 120 -9.70 13.28 4.74
#